data_AF-A0A9X4ERV6-F1
#
_entry.id   AF-A0A9X4ERV6-F1
#
_cell.length_a   1.000
_cell.length_b   1.000
_cell.length_c   1.000
_cell.angle_alpha   90.00
_cell.angle_beta   90.00
_cell.angle_gamma   90.00
#
_symmetry.space_group_name_H-M   'P 1'
#
loop_
_entity.id
_entity.type
_entity.pdbx_description
1 polymer ?
#
loop_
_entity_poly.entity_id
_entity_poly.type
_entity_poly.pdbx_seq_one_letter_code
_entity_poly.pdbx_strand_id
1 'polypeptide(L)'
;MKLEKLRRELRDLEQTISEQWQEIKDTQDCLHSTNVINEHNSITRMFQRRESIKSRIESIFFDVSVASQNAKDLSLRIMDTEKEKQQLAKRKEALAELQVQLMGEKN
;
A
#
# COMPACT_ATOMS: atom_id res chain seq x y z
N MET A 1 -11.88 -16.36 -1.53
CA MET A 1 -12.35 -15.33 -0.59
C MET A 1 -11.25 -14.66 0.25
N LYS A 2 -10.63 -15.28 1.26
CA LYS A 2 -9.65 -14.57 2.15
C LYS A 2 -8.46 -13.95 1.39
N LEU A 3 -7.87 -14.71 0.47
CA LEU A 3 -6.71 -14.31 -0.31
C LEU A 3 -7.04 -13.22 -1.35
N GLU A 4 -8.21 -13.30 -1.97
CA GLU A 4 -8.71 -12.27 -2.89
C GLU A 4 -9.03 -10.95 -2.17
N LYS A 5 -9.53 -11.04 -0.92
CA LYS A 5 -9.77 -9.87 -0.08
C LYS A 5 -8.47 -9.16 0.25
N LEU A 6 -7.45 -9.89 0.71
CA LEU A 6 -6.12 -9.34 0.98
C LEU A 6 -5.49 -8.71 -0.27
N ARG A 7 -5.60 -9.36 -1.42
CA ARG A 7 -5.11 -8.79 -2.69
C ARG A 7 -5.87 -7.54 -3.12
N ARG A 8 -7.15 -7.41 -2.77
CA ARG A 8 -7.93 -6.20 -3.05
C ARG A 8 -7.48 -5.06 -2.15
N GLU A 9 -7.37 -5.33 -0.84
CA GLU A 9 -6.85 -4.37 0.14
C GLU A 9 -5.44 -3.88 -0.23
N LEU A 10 -4.57 -4.75 -0.79
CA LEU A 10 -3.25 -4.33 -1.29
C LEU A 10 -3.38 -3.31 -2.43
N ARG A 11 -4.20 -3.61 -3.44
CA ARG A 11 -4.37 -2.74 -4.61
C ARG A 11 -4.97 -1.40 -4.24
N ASP A 12 -5.96 -1.40 -3.36
CA ASP A 12 -6.61 -0.17 -2.89
C ASP A 12 -5.56 0.71 -2.18
N LEU A 13 -4.68 0.10 -1.39
CA LEU A 13 -3.61 0.80 -0.69
C LEU A 13 -2.51 1.31 -1.64
N GLU A 14 -2.12 0.52 -2.64
CA GLU A 14 -1.21 0.95 -3.71
C GLU A 14 -1.77 2.15 -4.50
N GLN A 15 -3.07 2.13 -4.78
CA GLN A 15 -3.76 3.24 -5.42
C GLN A 15 -3.72 4.50 -4.55
N THR A 16 -4.04 4.40 -3.26
CA THR A 16 -3.95 5.53 -2.32
C THR A 16 -2.53 6.10 -2.26
N ILE A 17 -1.50 5.25 -2.19
CA ILE A 17 -0.10 5.70 -2.19
C ILE A 17 0.21 6.49 -3.47
N SER A 18 -0.25 6.00 -4.63
CA SER A 18 -0.03 6.69 -5.91
C SER A 18 -0.72 8.05 -5.96
N GLU A 19 -1.94 8.16 -5.45
CA GLU A 19 -2.70 9.41 -5.40
C GLU A 19 -2.02 10.44 -4.48
N GLN A 20 -1.56 10.01 -3.30
CA GLN A 20 -0.85 10.87 -2.37
C GLN A 20 0.50 11.35 -2.91
N TRP A 21 1.22 10.51 -3.68
CA TRP A 21 2.44 10.94 -4.36
C TRP A 21 2.16 12.00 -5.43
N GLN A 22 1.04 11.87 -6.15
CA GLN A 22 0.62 12.90 -7.10
C GLN A 22 0.28 14.21 -6.36
N GLU A 23 -0.40 14.14 -5.21
CA GLU A 23 -0.69 15.32 -4.39
C GLU A 23 0.60 16.00 -3.86
N ILE A 24 1.61 15.22 -3.46
CA ILE A 24 2.92 15.76 -3.08
C ILE A 24 3.53 16.53 -4.25
N LYS A 25 3.50 15.97 -5.46
CA LYS A 25 4.05 16.60 -6.66
C LYS A 25 3.34 17.91 -6.97
N ASP A 26 2.01 17.92 -6.97
CA ASP A 26 1.21 19.12 -7.22
C ASP A 26 1.47 20.20 -6.16
N THR A 27 1.65 19.78 -4.91
CA THR A 27 1.97 20.68 -3.79
C THR A 27 3.38 21.25 -3.89
N GLN A 28 4.35 20.46 -4.38
CA GLN A 28 5.71 20.95 -4.68
C GLN A 28 5.71 21.97 -5.82
N ASP A 29 4.92 21.74 -6.87
CA ASP A 29 4.76 22.70 -7.97
C ASP A 29 4.13 24.03 -7.46
N CYS A 30 3.17 23.93 -6.53
CA CYS A 30 2.61 25.10 -5.83
C CYS A 30 3.68 25.84 -5.01
N LEU A 31 4.55 25.11 -4.30
CA LEU A 31 5.66 25.71 -3.54
C LEU A 31 6.61 26.47 -4.47
N HIS A 32 6.98 25.88 -5.60
CA HIS A 32 7.89 26.48 -6.57
C HIS A 32 7.31 27.72 -7.24
N SER A 33 6.00 27.74 -7.49
CA SER A 33 5.30 28.88 -8.08
C SER A 33 4.95 30.00 -7.07
N THR A 34 5.13 29.76 -5.76
CA THR A 34 4.84 30.76 -4.72
C THR A 34 5.86 31.91 -4.75
N ASN A 35 5.45 33.06 -5.29
CA ASN A 35 6.25 34.28 -5.40
C ASN A 35 5.78 35.41 -4.47
N VAL A 36 6.61 36.45 -4.34
CA VAL A 36 6.25 37.69 -3.65
C VAL A 36 5.18 38.41 -4.46
N ILE A 37 3.97 38.49 -3.91
CA ILE A 37 2.86 39.26 -4.47
C ILE A 37 2.93 40.67 -3.88
N ASN A 38 2.60 41.71 -4.65
CA ASN A 38 2.61 43.08 -4.14
C ASN A 38 1.43 43.31 -3.19
N GLU A 39 1.63 42.94 -1.93
CA GLU A 39 0.67 43.03 -0.83
C GLU A 39 1.35 43.60 0.43
N HIS A 40 0.58 44.13 1.37
CA HIS A 40 1.13 44.57 2.65
C HIS A 40 1.75 43.39 3.41
N ASN A 41 3.01 43.54 3.84
CA ASN A 41 3.83 42.47 4.44
C ASN A 41 4.04 41.26 3.52
N SER A 42 4.15 41.49 2.21
CA SER A 42 4.33 40.47 1.17
C SER A 42 5.41 39.43 1.46
N ILE A 43 6.56 39.85 1.99
CA ILE A 43 7.68 38.96 2.33
C ILE A 43 7.28 38.00 3.47
N THR A 44 6.76 38.54 4.57
CA THR A 44 6.32 37.72 5.72
C THR A 44 5.21 36.75 5.32
N ARG A 45 4.22 37.22 4.54
CA ARG A 45 3.13 36.38 4.03
C ARG A 45 3.64 35.28 3.08
N MET A 46 4.63 35.58 2.24
CA MET A 46 5.27 34.57 1.38
C MET A 46 5.92 33.46 2.23
N PHE A 47 6.68 33.81 3.27
CA PHE A 47 7.29 32.81 4.15
C PHE A 47 6.23 31.95 4.85
N GLN A 48 5.16 32.55 5.38
CA GLN A 48 4.05 31.81 5.99
C GLN A 48 3.39 30.84 5.00
N ARG A 49 3.13 31.27 3.77
CA ARG A 49 2.58 30.39 2.71
C ARG A 49 3.52 29.24 2.39
N ARG A 50 4.81 29.51 2.19
CA ARG A 50 5.82 28.47 1.91
C ARG A 50 5.92 27.46 3.05
N GLU A 51 5.90 27.92 4.30
CA GLU A 51 5.98 27.03 5.45
C GLU A 51 4.74 26.16 5.62
N SER A 52 3.56 26.73 5.38
CA SER A 52 2.31 25.98 5.35
C SER A 52 2.30 24.89 4.27
N ILE A 53 2.80 25.20 3.07
CA ILE A 53 2.90 24.25 1.96
C ILE A 53 3.90 23.13 2.30
N LYS A 54 5.07 23.46 2.88
CA LYS A 54 6.04 22.43 3.34
C LYS A 54 5.46 21.52 4.40
N SER A 55 4.79 22.08 5.42
CA SER A 55 4.16 21.29 6.47
C SER A 55 3.09 20.34 5.90
N ARG A 56 2.35 20.77 4.88
CA ARG A 56 1.41 19.89 4.15
C ARG A 56 2.13 18.76 3.41
N ILE A 57 3.24 19.04 2.72
CA ILE A 57 4.07 18.01 2.06
C ILE A 57 4.55 16.98 3.09
N GLU A 58 5.06 17.44 4.24
CA GLU A 58 5.55 16.57 5.31
C GLU A 58 4.44 15.67 5.88
N SER A 59 3.24 16.21 6.06
CA SER A 59 2.07 15.44 6.51
C SER A 59 1.71 14.34 5.51
N ILE A 60 1.59 14.67 4.21
CA ILE A 60 1.25 13.68 3.19
C ILE A 60 2.35 12.62 3.08
N PHE A 61 3.62 13.03 3.18
CA PHE A 61 4.74 12.09 3.17
C PHE A 61 4.71 11.11 4.34
N PHE A 62 4.32 11.57 5.53
CA PHE A 62 4.11 10.70 6.68
C PHE A 62 3.00 9.67 6.41
N ASP A 63 1.87 10.11 5.88
CA ASP A 63 0.74 9.22 5.55
C ASP A 63 1.13 8.15 4.51
N VAL A 64 1.85 8.56 3.45
CA VAL A 64 2.40 7.66 2.43
C VAL A 64 3.35 6.63 3.05
N SER A 65 4.18 7.05 4.01
CA SER A 65 5.14 6.17 4.67
C SER A 65 4.42 5.09 5.48
N VAL A 66 3.36 5.46 6.20
CA VAL A 66 2.52 4.53 6.95
C VAL A 66 1.80 3.56 6.00
N ALA A 67 1.18 4.09 4.93
CA ALA A 67 0.51 3.27 3.92
C ALA A 67 1.48 2.29 3.26
N SER A 68 2.70 2.73 2.93
CA SER A 68 3.73 1.88 2.33
C SER A 68 4.17 0.75 3.26
N GLN A 69 4.25 1.00 4.57
CA GLN A 69 4.56 -0.06 5.53
C GLN A 69 3.43 -1.08 5.62
N ASN A 70 2.18 -0.60 5.67
CA ASN A 70 1.00 -1.47 5.68
C ASN A 70 0.93 -2.35 4.42
N ALA A 71 1.29 -1.82 3.24
CA ALA A 71 1.32 -2.56 1.98
C ALA A 71 2.36 -3.69 2.00
N LYS A 72 3.54 -3.43 2.59
CA LYS A 72 4.58 -4.44 2.78
C LYS A 72 4.10 -5.57 3.70
N ASP A 73 3.50 -5.21 4.84
CA ASP A 73 3.00 -6.18 5.80
C ASP A 73 1.89 -7.06 5.20
N LEU A 74 1.00 -6.44 4.40
CA LEU A 74 -0.06 -7.16 3.70
C LEU A 74 0.50 -8.12 2.64
N SER A 75 1.53 -7.69 1.90
CA SER A 75 2.22 -8.53 0.91
C SER A 75 2.86 -9.76 1.54
N LEU A 76 3.50 -9.61 2.71
CA LEU A 76 4.06 -10.74 3.46
C LEU A 76 2.95 -11.71 3.90
N ARG A 77 1.84 -11.20 4.43
CA ARG A 77 0.69 -12.04 4.82
C ARG A 77 0.09 -12.81 3.66
N ILE A 78 0.03 -12.20 2.47
CA ILE A 78 -0.43 -12.87 1.24
C ILE A 78 0.50 -14.03 0.91
N MET A 79 1.82 -13.79 0.91
CA MET A 79 2.83 -14.81 0.63
C MET A 79 2.73 -16.00 1.60
N ASP A 80 2.60 -15.74 2.90
CA ASP A 80 2.44 -16.79 3.90
C ASP A 80 1.16 -17.60 3.68
N THR A 81 0.04 -16.92 3.42
CA THR A 81 -1.25 -17.57 3.14
C THR A 81 -1.19 -18.42 1.86
N GLU A 82 -0.46 -17.97 0.84
CA GLU A 82 -0.25 -18.74 -0.39
C GLU A 82 0.58 -20.00 -0.15
N LYS A 83 1.64 -19.89 0.66
CA LYS A 83 2.48 -21.03 1.05
C LYS A 83 1.69 -22.07 1.83
N GLU A 84 0.87 -21.64 2.79
CA GLU A 84 -0.03 -22.53 3.54
C GLU A 84 -1.01 -23.24 2.61
N LYS A 85 -1.63 -22.51 1.67
CA LYS A 85 -2.55 -23.08 0.68
C LYS A 85 -1.85 -24.17 -0.17
N GLN A 86 -0.61 -23.93 -0.59
CA GLN A 86 0.17 -24.91 -1.34
C GLN A 86 0.48 -26.15 -0.51
N GLN A 87 0.86 -26.00 0.76
CA GLN A 87 1.11 -27.13 1.65
C GLN A 87 -0.16 -27.97 1.88
N LEU A 88 -1.31 -27.31 2.06
CA LEU A 88 -2.59 -28.01 2.20
C LEU A 88 -2.99 -28.74 0.91
N ALA A 89 -2.72 -28.17 -0.26
CA ALA A 89 -2.95 -28.84 -1.54
C ALA A 89 -2.12 -30.13 -1.66
N LYS A 90 -0.82 -30.06 -1.35
CA LYS A 90 0.07 -31.24 -1.33
C LYS A 90 -0.40 -32.31 -0.36
N ARG A 91 -0.82 -31.92 0.85
CA ARG A 91 -1.39 -32.87 1.84
C ARG A 91 -2.67 -33.51 1.34
N LYS A 92 -3.53 -32.75 0.65
CA LYS A 92 -4.78 -33.27 0.06
C LYS A 92 -4.48 -34.29 -1.04
N GLU A 93 -3.50 -34.03 -1.90
CA GLU A 93 -3.06 -34.96 -2.95
C GLU A 93 -2.52 -36.26 -2.34
N ALA A 94 -1.61 -36.17 -1.36
CA ALA A 94 -1.09 -37.35 -0.67
C ALA A 94 -2.18 -38.19 0.01
N LEU A 95 -3.18 -37.55 0.63
CA LEU A 95 -4.33 -38.25 1.21
C LEU A 95 -5.19 -38.94 0.15
N ALA A 96 -5.40 -38.30 -1.01
CA ALA A 96 -6.16 -38.88 -2.10
C ALA A 96 -5.45 -40.13 -2.67
N GLU A 97 -4.13 -40.10 -2.81
CA GLU A 97 -3.32 -41.25 -3.24
C GLU A 97 -3.42 -42.42 -2.26
N LEU A 98 -3.30 -42.16 -0.95
CA LEU A 98 -3.46 -43.18 0.09
C LEU A 98 -4.86 -43.80 0.10
N GLN A 99 -5.91 -42.99 -0.13
CA GLN A 99 -7.29 -43.51 -0.24
C GLN A 99 -7.46 -44.44 -1.44
N VAL A 100 -6.84 -44.12 -2.58
CA VAL A 100 -6.87 -44.98 -3.77
C VAL A 100 -6.15 -46.30 -3.51
N GLN A 101 -4.99 -46.27 -2.85
CA GLN A 101 -4.25 -47.49 -2.47
C GLN A 101 -5.06 -48.38 -1.53
N LEU A 102 -5.66 -47.82 -0.47
CA LEU A 102 -6.51 -48.55 0.47
C LEU A 102 -7.78 -49.14 -0.16
N MET A 103 -8.36 -48.48 -1.16
CA MET A 103 -9.51 -48.98 -1.92
C MET A 103 -9.11 -50.04 -2.94
N GLY A 104 -7.90 -49.96 -3.50
CA GLY A 104 -7.33 -50.97 -4.38
C GLY A 104 -6.94 -52.27 -3.66
N GLU A 105 -6.49 -52.19 -2.41
CA GLU A 105 -6.15 -53.36 -1.57
C GLU A 105 -7.36 -54.14 -1.03
N LYS A 106 -8.58 -53.59 -1.16
CA LYS A 106 -9.82 -54.24 -0.70
C LYS A 106 -10.55 -55.06 -1.78
N ASN A 107 -10.01 -55.14 -3.00
CA ASN A 107 -10.48 -56.01 -4.09
C ASN A 107 -9.45 -57.10 -4.38
#